data_AF-A0A3R6JFQ3-F1
#
_entry.id   AF-A0A3R6JFQ3-F1
#
_cell.length_a   1.000
_cell.length_b   1.000
_cell.length_c   1.000
_cell.angle_alpha   90.00
_cell.angle_beta   90.00
_cell.angle_gamma   90.00
#
_symmetry.space_group_name_H-M   'P 1'
#
loop_
_entity.id
_entity.type
_entity.pdbx_description
1 polymer ?
#
loop_
_entity_poly.entity_id
_entity_poly.type
_entity_poly.pdbx_seq_one_letter_code
_entity_poly.pdbx_strand_id
1 'polypeptide(L)'
;MIPDLELEDGSNYQIGKYGRMRQRYLFENHHAMYTHLVLTEKLWKHLEEVDMECNDMMDMLTVRMAEREGVTEHLKSVDQLGWVRKMNSIRSRAEEVVLHDLIYMD
;
A
#
# COMPACT_ATOMS: atom_id res chain seq x y z
N MET A 1 -32.17 -5.26 10.77
CA MET A 1 -31.09 -6.23 11.00
C MET A 1 -30.36 -6.34 9.67
N ILE A 2 -29.18 -5.77 9.54
CA ILE A 2 -28.35 -5.94 8.34
C ILE A 2 -27.58 -7.24 8.57
N PRO A 3 -27.60 -8.21 7.64
CA PRO A 3 -26.87 -9.45 7.81
C PRO A 3 -25.38 -9.15 7.94
N ASP A 4 -24.77 -9.69 8.99
CA ASP A 4 -23.32 -9.71 9.15
C ASP A 4 -22.78 -10.67 8.08
N LEU A 5 -22.26 -10.09 6.99
CA LEU A 5 -21.63 -10.85 5.92
C LEU A 5 -20.21 -11.17 6.39
N GLU A 6 -20.07 -12.22 7.21
CA GLU A 6 -18.79 -12.89 7.37
C GLU A 6 -18.45 -13.53 6.02
N LEU A 7 -17.69 -12.81 5.20
CA LEU A 7 -17.11 -13.33 3.96
C LEU A 7 -16.15 -14.46 4.36
N GLU A 8 -16.49 -15.70 4.03
CA GLU A 8 -15.59 -16.84 4.15
C GLU A 8 -14.35 -16.57 3.28
N ASP A 9 -13.21 -16.31 3.94
CA ASP A 9 -11.91 -16.05 3.34
C ASP A 9 -11.37 -17.30 2.63
N GLY A 10 -11.81 -17.48 1.38
CA GLY A 10 -11.40 -18.57 0.47
C GLY A 10 -9.98 -18.47 -0.08
N SER A 11 -9.08 -17.67 0.52
CA SER A 11 -7.66 -17.66 0.15
C SER A 11 -6.80 -17.52 1.37
N ASN A 12 -5.86 -18.45 1.56
CA ASN A 12 -4.84 -18.46 2.61
C ASN A 12 -3.81 -17.30 2.45
N TYR A 13 -4.16 -16.25 1.68
CA TYR A 13 -3.35 -15.07 1.42
C TYR A 13 -3.68 -14.00 2.46
N GLN A 14 -2.71 -13.72 3.34
CA GLN A 14 -2.83 -12.62 4.29
C GLN A 14 -2.60 -11.31 3.55
N ILE A 15 -3.68 -10.64 3.13
CA ILE A 15 -3.58 -9.32 2.48
C ILE A 15 -2.70 -8.37 3.31
N GLY A 16 -1.78 -7.67 2.65
CA GLY A 16 -0.86 -6.76 3.32
C GLY A 16 -1.51 -5.47 3.81
N LYS A 17 -0.67 -4.52 4.22
CA LYS A 17 -1.13 -3.21 4.71
C LYS A 17 -1.96 -2.48 3.66
N TYR A 18 -1.50 -2.46 2.41
CA TYR A 18 -2.10 -1.68 1.34
C TYR A 18 -3.40 -2.33 0.84
N GLY A 19 -3.44 -3.67 0.76
CA GLY A 19 -4.66 -4.41 0.46
C GLY A 19 -5.79 -4.09 1.46
N ARG A 20 -5.50 -4.08 2.78
CA ARG A 20 -6.49 -3.67 3.79
C ARG A 20 -6.94 -2.22 3.64
N MET A 21 -6.02 -1.32 3.27
CA MET A 21 -6.35 0.09 3.04
C MET A 21 -7.27 0.26 1.84
N ARG A 22 -6.99 -0.42 0.71
CA ARG A 22 -7.86 -0.41 -0.48
C ARG A 22 -9.22 -1.00 -0.17
N GLN A 23 -9.27 -2.12 0.56
CA GLN A 23 -10.54 -2.73 0.96
C GLN A 23 -11.42 -1.75 1.73
N ARG A 24 -10.87 -1.09 2.75
CA ARG A 24 -11.60 -0.08 3.54
C ARG A 24 -12.04 1.10 2.68
N TYR A 25 -11.17 1.60 1.82
CA TYR A 25 -11.50 2.71 0.93
C TYR A 25 -12.64 2.35 -0.03
N LEU A 26 -12.60 1.16 -0.65
CA LEU A 26 -13.66 0.66 -1.52
C LEU A 26 -14.99 0.53 -0.79
N PHE A 27 -14.96 0.04 0.45
CA PHE A 27 -16.16 -0.11 1.27
C PHE A 27 -16.78 1.25 1.65
N GLU A 28 -15.96 2.20 2.10
CA GLU A 28 -16.42 3.49 2.63
C GLU A 28 -16.75 4.51 1.53
N ASN A 29 -16.02 4.50 0.42
CA ASN A 29 -16.07 5.56 -0.59
C ASN A 29 -16.56 5.07 -1.96
N HIS A 30 -16.41 3.79 -2.29
CA HIS A 30 -16.74 3.21 -3.61
C HIS A 30 -17.61 1.95 -3.53
N HIS A 31 -18.70 2.04 -2.77
CA HIS A 31 -19.56 0.90 -2.47
C HIS A 31 -20.06 0.14 -3.72
N ALA A 32 -20.27 0.84 -4.84
CA ALA A 32 -20.67 0.22 -6.11
C ALA A 32 -19.59 -0.73 -6.66
N MET A 33 -18.34 -0.28 -6.69
CA MET A 33 -17.20 -1.09 -7.12
C MET A 33 -16.95 -2.25 -6.15
N TYR A 34 -16.99 -1.98 -4.84
CA TYR A 34 -16.85 -3.01 -3.81
C TYR A 34 -17.88 -4.13 -4.01
N THR A 35 -19.16 -3.76 -4.14
CA THR A 35 -20.26 -4.71 -4.34
C THR A 35 -20.06 -5.50 -5.64
N HIS A 36 -19.66 -4.85 -6.74
CA HIS A 36 -19.35 -5.52 -7.99
C HIS A 36 -18.23 -6.57 -7.84
N LEU A 37 -17.14 -6.23 -7.15
CA LEU A 37 -16.02 -7.13 -6.90
C LEU A 37 -16.42 -8.33 -6.03
N VAL A 38 -17.26 -8.12 -5.02
CA VAL A 38 -17.82 -9.21 -4.19
C VAL A 38 -18.71 -10.12 -5.03
N LEU A 39 -19.67 -9.56 -5.78
CA LEU A 39 -20.60 -10.33 -6.61
C LEU A 39 -19.92 -11.11 -7.74
N THR A 40 -18.75 -10.65 -8.18
CA THR A 40 -17.94 -11.32 -9.21
C THR A 40 -16.85 -12.20 -8.62
N GLU A 41 -16.77 -12.35 -7.29
CA GLU A 41 -15.75 -13.14 -6.57
C GLU A 41 -14.30 -12.70 -6.88
N LYS A 42 -14.12 -11.44 -7.27
CA LYS A 42 -12.82 -10.86 -7.67
C LYS A 42 -12.18 -9.98 -6.59
N LEU A 43 -12.86 -9.75 -5.47
CA LEU A 43 -12.38 -8.85 -4.42
C LEU A 43 -10.97 -9.23 -3.95
N TRP A 44 -10.75 -10.48 -3.53
CA TRP A 44 -9.46 -10.91 -2.99
C TRP A 44 -8.31 -10.74 -3.97
N LYS A 45 -8.51 -11.16 -5.21
CA LYS A 45 -7.52 -11.00 -6.29
C LYS A 45 -7.19 -9.52 -6.53
N HIS A 46 -8.19 -8.64 -6.56
CA HIS A 46 -7.96 -7.21 -6.72
C HIS A 46 -7.15 -6.63 -5.55
N LEU A 47 -7.47 -7.01 -4.31
CA LEU A 47 -6.74 -6.54 -3.13
C LEU A 47 -5.29 -7.04 -3.10
N GLU A 48 -5.05 -8.28 -3.52
CA GLU A 48 -3.70 -8.84 -3.67
C GLU A 48 -2.89 -8.09 -4.75
N GLU A 49 -3.48 -7.85 -5.93
CA GLU A 49 -2.84 -7.09 -7.01
C GLU A 49 -2.46 -5.68 -6.56
N VAL A 50 -3.38 -4.96 -5.91
CA VAL A 50 -3.12 -3.60 -5.39
C VAL A 50 -2.06 -3.62 -4.29
N ASP A 51 -2.06 -4.62 -3.39
CA ASP A 51 -1.05 -4.73 -2.34
C ASP A 51 0.35 -4.95 -2.93
N MET A 52 0.48 -5.83 -3.92
CA MET A 52 1.75 -6.04 -4.63
C MET A 52 2.22 -4.78 -5.34
N GLU A 53 1.35 -4.12 -6.10
CA GLU A 53 1.68 -2.90 -6.84
C GLU A 53 2.13 -1.76 -5.91
N CYS A 54 1.46 -1.61 -4.75
CA CYS A 54 1.85 -0.64 -3.74
C CYS A 54 3.23 -0.92 -3.16
N ASN A 55 3.56 -2.19 -2.86
CA ASN A 55 4.88 -2.55 -2.35
C ASN A 55 5.98 -2.34 -3.40
N ASP A 56 5.74 -2.74 -4.65
CA ASP A 56 6.70 -2.53 -5.75
C ASP A 56 6.96 -1.03 -5.98
N MET A 57 5.92 -0.20 -5.96
CA MET A 57 6.04 1.24 -6.11
C MET A 57 6.75 1.87 -4.91
N MET A 58 6.46 1.41 -3.68
CA MET A 58 7.11 1.85 -2.44
C MET A 58 8.62 1.62 -2.49
N ASP A 59 9.04 0.43 -2.91
CA ASP A 59 10.46 0.07 -3.04
C ASP A 59 11.14 0.91 -4.12
N MET A 60 10.53 1.01 -5.30
CA MET A 60 11.04 1.80 -6.41
C MET A 60 11.22 3.28 -6.02
N LEU A 61 10.22 3.90 -5.40
CA LEU A 61 10.27 5.30 -5.00
C LEU A 61 11.30 5.53 -3.90
N THR A 62 11.38 4.63 -2.91
CA THR A 62 12.36 4.73 -1.83
C THR A 62 13.78 4.73 -2.37
N VAL A 63 14.11 3.81 -3.29
CA VAL A 63 15.43 3.73 -3.92
C VAL A 63 15.73 4.99 -4.72
N ARG A 64 14.82 5.40 -5.61
CA ARG A 64 15.01 6.60 -6.45
C ARG A 64 15.20 7.87 -5.63
N MET A 65 14.43 8.05 -4.56
CA MET A 65 14.56 9.21 -3.69
C MET A 65 15.86 9.16 -2.87
N ALA A 66 16.25 7.99 -2.37
CA ALA A 66 17.51 7.83 -1.63
C ALA A 66 18.73 8.15 -2.52
N GLU A 67 18.74 7.67 -3.76
CA GLU A 67 19.78 7.99 -4.75
C GLU A 67 19.83 9.49 -5.02
N ARG A 68 18.68 10.11 -5.27
CA ARG A 68 18.57 11.55 -5.55
C ARG A 68 19.02 12.41 -4.37
N GLU A 69 18.76 11.99 -3.15
CA GLU A 69 19.09 12.73 -1.92
C GLU A 69 20.46 12.35 -1.33
N GLY A 70 21.22 11.46 -1.98
CA GLY A 70 22.56 11.04 -1.55
C GLY A 70 22.55 10.23 -0.26
N VAL A 71 21.46 9.51 0.04
CA VAL A 71 21.33 8.68 1.23
C VAL A 71 22.03 7.34 0.99
N THR A 72 23.33 7.32 1.27
CA THR A 72 24.23 6.20 0.94
C THR A 72 24.68 5.42 2.17
N GLU A 73 25.27 4.24 1.96
CA GLU A 73 25.94 3.49 3.04
C GLU A 73 27.13 4.25 3.63
N HIS A 74 27.76 5.15 2.87
CA HIS A 74 28.78 6.06 3.43
C HIS A 74 28.16 7.04 4.43
N LEU A 75 27.01 7.65 4.09
CA LEU A 75 26.29 8.50 5.05
C LEU A 75 25.94 7.72 6.32
N LYS A 76 25.51 6.47 6.17
CA LYS A 76 25.17 5.59 7.30
C LYS A 76 26.35 5.30 8.22
N SER A 77 27.57 5.19 7.68
CA SER A 77 28.76 4.92 8.49
C SER A 77 29.28 6.15 9.23
N VAL A 78 29.11 7.35 8.66
CA VAL A 78 29.57 8.60 9.27
C VAL A 78 28.51 9.29 10.15
N ASP A 79 27.23 9.11 9.84
CA ASP A 79 26.08 9.64 10.59
C ASP A 79 24.86 8.71 10.45
N GLN A 80 24.82 7.67 11.30
CA GLN A 80 23.75 6.69 11.31
C GLN A 80 22.38 7.32 11.65
N LEU A 81 22.33 8.29 12.57
CA LEU A 81 21.07 8.92 12.97
C LEU A 81 20.53 9.83 11.86
N GLY A 82 21.40 10.60 11.22
CA GLY A 82 21.04 11.39 10.03
C GLY A 82 20.56 10.52 8.87
N TRP A 83 21.21 9.37 8.65
CA TRP A 83 20.78 8.38 7.66
C TRP A 83 19.38 7.85 7.96
N VAL A 84 19.10 7.41 9.20
CA VAL A 84 17.76 6.92 9.60
C VAL A 84 16.71 8.01 9.43
N ARG A 85 17.00 9.25 9.84
CA ARG A 85 16.05 10.37 9.68
C ARG A 85 15.71 10.63 8.22
N LYS A 86 16.71 10.63 7.33
CA LYS A 86 16.50 10.82 5.89
C LYS A 86 15.72 9.66 5.27
N MET A 87 16.08 8.42 5.58
CA MET A 87 15.35 7.24 5.10
C MET A 87 13.89 7.24 5.56
N ASN A 88 13.60 7.62 6.80
CA ASN A 88 12.23 7.74 7.28
C ASN A 88 11.46 8.85 6.56
N SER A 89 12.08 10.01 6.32
CA SER A 89 11.46 11.09 5.55
C SER A 89 11.16 10.68 4.11
N ILE A 90 12.06 9.93 3.47
CA ILE A 90 11.88 9.40 2.12
C ILE A 90 10.72 8.41 2.10
N ARG A 91 10.70 7.44 3.03
CA ARG A 91 9.62 6.46 3.12
C ARG A 91 8.26 7.12 3.32
N SER A 92 8.17 8.13 4.19
CA SER A 92 6.92 8.88 4.41
C SER A 92 6.42 9.53 3.12
N ARG A 93 7.29 10.22 2.39
CA ARG A 93 6.93 10.91 1.14
C ARG A 93 6.59 9.94 0.01
N ALA A 94 7.29 8.82 -0.07
CA ALA A 94 6.99 7.80 -1.08
C ALA A 94 5.67 7.07 -0.73
N GLU A 95 5.38 6.84 0.54
CA GLU A 95 4.09 6.30 0.98
C GLU A 95 2.93 7.25 0.63
N GLU A 96 3.09 8.57 0.83
CA GLU A 96 2.07 9.55 0.41
C GLU A 96 1.72 9.44 -1.08
N VAL A 97 2.73 9.25 -1.95
CA VAL A 97 2.53 9.05 -3.40
C VAL A 97 1.79 7.73 -3.67
N VAL A 98 2.24 6.63 -3.08
CA VAL A 98 1.62 5.30 -3.27
C VAL A 98 0.15 5.31 -2.86
N LEU A 99 -0.18 5.89 -1.71
CA LEU A 99 -1.55 5.94 -1.22
C LEU A 99 -2.45 6.77 -2.13
N HIS A 100 -1.95 7.92 -2.60
CA HIS A 100 -2.70 8.78 -3.50
C HIS A 100 -2.97 8.08 -4.85
N ASP A 101 -1.94 7.46 -5.44
CA ASP A 101 -2.02 6.95 -6.81
C ASP A 101 -2.70 5.59 -6.93
N LEU A 102 -2.62 4.73 -5.89
CA LEU A 102 -3.10 3.35 -5.97
C LEU A 102 -4.25 3.02 -5.00
N ILE A 103 -4.34 3.72 -3.87
CA ILE A 103 -5.35 3.41 -2.85
C ILE A 103 -6.55 4.33 -2.96
N TYR A 104 -6.34 5.64 -3.11
CA TYR A 104 -7.38 6.66 -3.06
C TYR A 104 -7.81 7.18 -4.44
N MET A 105 -7.42 6.49 -5.51
CA MET A 105 -7.85 6.80 -6.87
C MET A 105 -9.21 6.14 -7.16
N ASP A 106 -10.09 6.93 -7.79
CA ASP A 106 -11.44 6.55 -8.26
C ASP A 106 -11.40 5.83 -9.61
#